data_AF-A0A1H1VRV0-F1
#
_entry.id   AF-A0A1H1VRV0-F1
#
_cell.length_a   1.000
_cell.length_b   1.000
_cell.length_c   1.000
_cell.angle_alpha   90.00
_cell.angle_beta   90.00
_cell.angle_gamma   90.00
#
_symmetry.space_group_name_H-M   'P 1'
#
loop_
_entity.id
_entity.type
_entity.pdbx_description
1 polymer ?
#
loop_
_entity_poly.entity_id
_entity_poly.type
_entity_poly.pdbx_seq_one_letter_code
_entity_poly.pdbx_strand_id
1 'polypeptide(L)'
;MARPLSPRALQFRRPNALVAGIVLLVIWFLVSRIVGSAAHIGFLRTQLYTSLLLLIGLIALAVGIVGEVRARRFNRADWALADSLGGALNELWRTPAPAAYEPHRQLAQVPRARLVEIERHFDQQTEGAIAGTMSHKMRMFGTSFSTSYGQAVGDRGFASSSFGGFSGSIKGLSTVDLSISTTTRDNLMGDALFSVFEAPGPAGARDTWRVISMSQPGVRSWINDLVQQTAQQFGGTMTHSGTTVSTWAGNLMAQFQPGDISYVTDRLKAIASRPYETREPVDIIGTPTGRNAVMVTSVRIAGGEELRLMPSAFPGLFGTAVARGVAGAEHVLSGGKQRAAIKS
;
A
#
# COMPACT_ATOMS: atom_id res chain seq x y z
N MET A 1 6.68 -29.94 3.52
CA MET A 1 5.27 -29.81 3.12
C MET A 1 5.15 -28.74 2.05
N ALA A 2 4.38 -28.96 0.98
CA ALA A 2 4.19 -27.95 -0.06
C ALA A 2 3.32 -26.79 0.45
N ARG A 3 3.75 -25.55 0.25
CA ARG A 3 2.95 -24.36 0.64
C ARG A 3 1.69 -24.27 -0.22
N PRO A 4 0.53 -23.88 0.34
CA PRO A 4 -0.71 -23.78 -0.42
C PRO A 4 -0.62 -22.67 -1.48
N LEU A 5 -1.38 -22.85 -2.56
CA LEU A 5 -1.50 -21.86 -3.65
C LEU A 5 -2.45 -20.73 -3.23
N SER A 6 -2.10 -19.47 -3.52
CA SER A 6 -3.05 -18.36 -3.34
C SER A 6 -4.22 -18.47 -4.33
N PRO A 7 -5.39 -17.89 -4.01
CA PRO A 7 -6.53 -17.82 -4.93
C PRO A 7 -6.14 -17.26 -6.31
N ARG A 8 -5.29 -16.23 -6.34
CA ARG A 8 -4.72 -15.67 -7.58
C ARG A 8 -3.84 -16.67 -8.33
N ALA A 9 -3.02 -17.45 -7.62
CA ALA A 9 -2.19 -18.50 -8.25
C ALA A 9 -3.06 -19.60 -8.89
N LEU A 10 -4.16 -19.98 -8.24
CA LEU A 10 -5.11 -20.97 -8.75
C LEU A 10 -5.75 -20.54 -10.08
N GLN A 11 -5.99 -19.25 -10.30
CA GLN A 11 -6.53 -18.72 -11.55
C GLN A 11 -5.60 -18.95 -12.76
N PHE A 12 -4.29 -19.11 -12.54
CA PHE A 12 -3.35 -19.45 -13.62
C PHE A 12 -3.35 -20.93 -13.99
N ARG A 13 -3.88 -21.80 -13.13
CA ARG A 13 -3.94 -23.24 -13.41
C ARG A 13 -5.00 -23.51 -14.45
N ARG A 14 -4.65 -24.38 -15.41
CA ARG A 14 -5.57 -24.90 -16.43
C ARG A 14 -5.62 -26.43 -16.30
N PRO A 15 -6.14 -26.97 -15.18
CA PRO A 15 -6.11 -28.41 -14.93
C PRO A 15 -6.87 -29.17 -16.02
N ASN A 16 -7.99 -28.62 -16.49
CA ASN A 16 -8.79 -29.23 -17.55
C ASN A 16 -8.02 -29.31 -18.88
N ALA A 17 -7.21 -28.30 -19.23
CA ALA A 17 -6.38 -28.33 -20.44
C ALA A 17 -5.28 -29.40 -20.33
N LEU A 18 -4.67 -29.53 -19.15
CA LEU A 18 -3.67 -30.57 -18.89
C LEU A 18 -4.28 -31.98 -19.00
N VAL A 19 -5.42 -32.21 -18.34
CA VAL A 19 -6.13 -33.50 -18.39
C VAL A 19 -6.61 -33.80 -19.81
N ALA A 20 -7.24 -32.84 -20.49
CA ALA A 20 -7.68 -33.00 -21.88
C ALA A 20 -6.50 -33.29 -22.83
N GLY A 21 -5.37 -32.61 -22.65
CA GLY A 21 -4.15 -32.87 -23.41
C GLY A 21 -3.66 -34.31 -23.23
N ILE A 22 -3.56 -34.78 -21.98
CA ILE A 22 -3.17 -36.17 -21.68
C ILE A 22 -4.15 -37.16 -22.32
N VAL A 23 -5.46 -36.95 -22.14
CA VAL A 23 -6.50 -37.84 -22.68
C VAL A 23 -6.47 -37.88 -24.20
N LEU A 24 -6.36 -36.74 -24.86
CA LEU A 24 -6.27 -36.65 -26.33
C LEU A 24 -5.04 -37.36 -26.87
N LEU A 25 -3.88 -37.23 -26.21
CA LEU A 25 -2.66 -37.93 -26.59
C LEU A 25 -2.79 -39.46 -26.42
N VAL A 26 -3.46 -39.92 -25.37
CA VAL A 26 -3.76 -41.35 -25.16
C VAL A 26 -4.71 -41.87 -26.24
N ILE A 27 -5.81 -41.16 -26.52
CA ILE A 27 -6.77 -41.53 -27.57
C ILE A 27 -6.08 -41.57 -28.93
N TRP A 28 -5.31 -40.53 -29.26
CA TRP A 28 -4.52 -40.47 -30.48
C TRP A 28 -3.60 -41.68 -30.62
N PHE A 29 -2.88 -42.04 -29.55
CA PHE A 29 -1.98 -43.19 -29.55
C PHE A 29 -2.74 -44.51 -29.80
N LEU A 30 -3.87 -44.72 -29.11
CA LEU A 30 -4.69 -45.92 -29.27
C LEU A 30 -5.26 -46.05 -30.69
N VAL A 31 -5.83 -44.96 -31.24
CA VAL A 31 -6.37 -44.95 -32.61
C VAL A 31 -5.27 -45.21 -33.63
N SER A 32 -4.11 -44.57 -33.48
CA SER A 32 -2.96 -44.75 -34.38
C SER A 32 -2.46 -46.19 -34.38
N ARG A 33 -2.48 -46.86 -33.22
CA ARG A 33 -2.10 -48.28 -33.07
C ARG A 33 -3.11 -49.21 -33.72
N ILE A 34 -4.41 -49.03 -33.44
CA ILE A 34 -5.49 -49.88 -33.99
C ILE A 34 -5.54 -49.77 -35.51
N VAL A 35 -5.58 -48.55 -36.06
CA VAL A 35 -5.65 -48.30 -37.51
C VAL A 35 -4.38 -48.79 -38.20
N GLY A 36 -3.20 -48.58 -37.60
CA GLY A 36 -1.93 -49.08 -38.13
C GLY A 36 -1.89 -50.61 -38.22
N SER A 37 -2.44 -51.31 -37.22
CA SER A 37 -2.53 -52.78 -37.26
C SER A 37 -3.56 -53.30 -38.26
N ALA A 38 -4.71 -52.64 -38.39
CA ALA A 38 -5.82 -53.13 -39.23
C ALA A 38 -5.57 -52.93 -40.73
N ALA A 39 -4.86 -51.86 -41.11
CA ALA A 39 -4.72 -51.51 -42.52
C ALA A 39 -3.41 -52.01 -43.18
N HIS A 40 -2.47 -52.59 -42.41
CA HIS A 40 -1.08 -52.84 -42.84
C HIS A 40 -0.37 -51.60 -43.44
N ILE A 41 -0.94 -50.42 -43.24
CA ILE A 41 -0.39 -49.14 -43.65
C ILE A 41 0.67 -48.78 -42.61
N GLY A 42 1.91 -48.58 -43.05
CA GLY A 42 3.02 -48.23 -42.15
C GLY A 42 2.66 -47.05 -41.24
N PHE A 43 3.13 -47.10 -39.99
CA PHE A 43 2.82 -46.13 -38.91
C PHE A 43 2.94 -44.65 -39.31
N LEU A 44 3.85 -44.33 -40.24
CA LEU A 44 4.02 -42.98 -40.79
C LEU A 44 2.82 -42.44 -41.57
N ARG A 45 2.03 -43.29 -42.24
CA ARG A 45 0.86 -42.86 -43.02
C ARG A 45 -0.38 -42.68 -42.14
N THR A 46 -0.53 -43.45 -41.06
CA THR A 46 -1.63 -43.26 -40.10
C THR A 46 -1.46 -42.00 -39.25
N GLN A 47 -0.22 -41.50 -39.11
CA GLN A 47 0.09 -40.22 -38.48
C GLN A 47 -0.53 -39.03 -39.23
N LEU A 48 -0.63 -39.05 -40.56
CA LEU A 48 -1.23 -37.95 -41.33
C LEU A 48 -2.72 -37.76 -41.00
N TYR A 49 -3.47 -38.85 -40.93
CA TYR A 49 -4.92 -38.82 -40.65
C TYR A 49 -5.25 -38.50 -39.18
N THR A 50 -4.35 -38.83 -38.26
CA THR A 50 -4.54 -38.62 -36.82
C THR A 50 -3.80 -37.38 -36.29
N SER A 51 -3.05 -36.68 -37.14
CA SER A 51 -2.18 -35.54 -36.81
C SER A 51 -2.91 -34.41 -36.08
N LEU A 52 -4.19 -34.17 -36.41
CA LEU A 52 -4.98 -33.13 -35.76
C LEU A 52 -5.20 -33.40 -34.27
N LEU A 53 -5.48 -34.65 -33.89
CA LEU A 53 -5.67 -35.04 -32.48
C LEU A 53 -4.35 -34.91 -31.70
N LEU A 54 -3.23 -35.31 -32.31
CA LEU A 54 -1.90 -35.13 -31.73
C LEU A 54 -1.62 -33.64 -31.48
N LEU A 55 -1.85 -32.79 -32.48
CA LEU A 55 -1.60 -31.35 -32.39
C LEU A 55 -2.43 -30.69 -31.29
N ILE A 56 -3.74 -30.96 -31.25
CA ILE A 56 -4.64 -30.41 -30.21
C ILE A 56 -4.22 -30.92 -28.83
N GLY A 57 -3.90 -32.20 -28.71
CA GLY A 57 -3.42 -32.80 -27.46
C GLY A 57 -2.13 -32.16 -26.96
N LEU A 58 -1.16 -31.94 -27.84
CA LEU A 58 0.10 -31.26 -27.52
C LEU A 58 -0.10 -29.81 -27.11
N ILE A 59 -0.98 -29.07 -27.80
CA ILE A 59 -1.29 -27.68 -27.44
C ILE A 59 -1.95 -27.61 -26.06
N ALA A 60 -2.95 -28.45 -25.81
CA ALA A 60 -3.65 -28.48 -24.51
C ALA A 60 -2.70 -28.88 -23.36
N LEU A 61 -1.83 -29.87 -23.60
CA LEU A 61 -0.79 -30.27 -22.66
C LEU A 61 0.20 -29.13 -22.38
N ALA A 62 0.71 -28.46 -23.41
CA ALA A 62 1.63 -27.34 -23.28
C ALA A 62 1.00 -26.18 -22.50
N VAL A 63 -0.25 -25.81 -22.80
CA VAL A 63 -1.01 -24.78 -22.05
C VAL A 63 -1.18 -25.19 -20.59
N GLY A 64 -1.48 -26.46 -20.32
CA GLY A 64 -1.57 -27.02 -18.97
C GLY A 64 -0.28 -26.90 -18.18
N ILE A 65 0.84 -27.32 -18.78
CA ILE A 65 2.19 -27.25 -18.17
C ILE A 65 2.59 -25.80 -17.91
N VAL A 66 2.43 -24.91 -18.90
CA VAL A 66 2.74 -23.47 -18.76
C VAL A 66 1.89 -22.84 -17.66
N GLY A 67 0.61 -23.18 -17.58
CA GLY A 67 -0.29 -22.73 -16.52
C GLY A 67 0.17 -23.16 -15.12
N GLU A 68 0.56 -24.42 -14.96
CA GLU A 68 1.07 -24.96 -13.69
C GLU A 68 2.42 -24.31 -13.30
N VAL A 69 3.35 -24.18 -14.24
CA VAL A 69 4.65 -23.51 -14.00
C VAL A 69 4.45 -22.05 -13.62
N ARG A 70 3.56 -21.33 -14.32
CA ARG A 70 3.22 -19.94 -14.02
C ARG A 70 2.56 -19.80 -12.65
N ALA A 71 1.62 -20.68 -12.31
CA ALA A 71 0.97 -20.69 -11.00
C ALA A 71 1.98 -20.90 -9.87
N ARG A 72 2.88 -21.87 -10.01
CA ARG A 72 3.93 -22.14 -9.01
C ARG A 72 4.94 -21.00 -8.89
N ARG A 73 5.37 -20.43 -10.03
CA ARG A 73 6.29 -19.28 -10.05
C ARG A 73 5.67 -18.06 -9.35
N PHE A 74 4.42 -17.76 -9.67
CA PHE A 74 3.66 -16.69 -9.02
C PHE A 74 3.53 -16.96 -7.51
N ASN A 75 3.10 -18.16 -7.12
CA ASN A 75 2.91 -18.51 -5.72
C ASN A 75 4.22 -18.43 -4.91
N ARG A 76 5.36 -18.82 -5.50
CA ARG A 76 6.67 -18.69 -4.86
C ARG A 76 7.03 -17.22 -4.61
N ALA A 77 6.77 -16.34 -5.58
CA ALA A 77 7.00 -14.91 -5.44
C ALA A 77 6.06 -14.27 -4.39
N ASP A 78 4.78 -14.62 -4.44
CA ASP A 78 3.76 -14.14 -3.50
C ASP A 78 4.08 -14.54 -2.06
N TRP A 79 4.49 -15.78 -1.83
CA TRP A 79 4.94 -16.25 -0.52
C TRP A 79 6.21 -15.58 -0.02
N ALA A 80 7.21 -15.38 -0.89
CA ALA A 80 8.44 -14.67 -0.50
C ALA A 80 8.15 -13.23 -0.07
N LEU A 81 7.20 -12.59 -0.77
CA LEU A 81 6.73 -11.25 -0.43
C LEU A 81 5.92 -11.24 0.87
N ALA A 82 5.02 -12.19 1.07
CA ALA A 82 4.26 -12.36 2.30
C ALA A 82 5.16 -12.53 3.53
N ASP A 83 6.14 -13.44 3.46
CA ASP A 83 7.08 -13.70 4.56
C ASP A 83 7.91 -12.43 4.89
N SER A 84 8.41 -11.75 3.85
CA SER A 84 9.26 -10.55 4.02
C SER A 84 8.47 -9.34 4.54
N LEU A 85 7.25 -9.12 4.04
CA LEU A 85 6.33 -8.10 4.56
C LEU A 85 5.94 -8.40 6.01
N GLY A 86 5.62 -9.66 6.32
CA GLY A 86 5.30 -10.08 7.69
C GLY A 86 6.44 -9.80 8.67
N GLY A 87 7.69 -10.07 8.26
CA GLY A 87 8.88 -9.75 9.05
C GLY A 87 9.03 -8.24 9.28
N ALA A 88 8.97 -7.43 8.22
CA ALA A 88 9.15 -5.98 8.31
C ALA A 88 8.00 -5.28 9.09
N LEU A 89 6.77 -5.75 8.95
CA LEU A 89 5.63 -5.24 9.72
C LEU A 89 5.70 -5.63 11.20
N ASN A 90 6.23 -6.82 11.51
CA ASN A 90 6.52 -7.21 12.88
C ASN A 90 7.62 -6.34 13.51
N GLU A 91 8.66 -5.98 12.76
CA GLU A 91 9.66 -5.00 13.23
C GLU A 91 9.05 -3.62 13.48
N LEU A 92 8.19 -3.14 12.58
CA LEU A 92 7.46 -1.90 12.77
C LEU A 92 6.58 -1.95 14.03
N TRP A 93 5.84 -3.03 14.23
CA TRP A 93 4.99 -3.21 15.41
C TRP A 93 5.78 -3.19 16.72
N ARG A 94 7.04 -3.64 16.72
CA ARG A 94 7.96 -3.56 17.87
C ARG A 94 8.62 -2.20 18.05
N THR A 95 8.46 -1.28 17.09
CA THR A 95 8.97 0.08 17.23
C THR A 95 8.21 0.79 18.34
N PRO A 96 8.88 1.53 19.25
CA PRO A 96 8.20 2.26 20.31
C PRO A 96 7.12 3.19 19.73
N ALA A 97 5.91 3.12 20.28
CA ALA A 97 4.81 4.01 19.90
C ALA A 97 5.22 5.51 19.85
N PRO A 98 6.05 6.04 20.78
CA PRO A 98 6.56 7.41 20.70
C PRO A 98 7.18 7.82 19.36
N ALA A 99 7.84 6.90 18.65
CA ALA A 99 8.47 7.20 17.37
C ALA A 99 7.46 7.61 16.28
N ALA A 100 6.22 7.14 16.36
CA ALA A 100 5.17 7.52 15.42
C ALA A 100 4.64 8.95 15.65
N TYR A 101 4.94 9.53 16.81
CA TYR A 101 4.55 10.89 17.19
C TYR A 101 5.71 11.89 17.10
N GLU A 102 6.90 11.45 16.69
CA GLU A 102 8.01 12.37 16.53
C GLU A 102 7.71 13.42 15.45
N PRO A 103 8.01 14.70 15.73
CA PRO A 103 7.68 15.78 14.83
C PRO A 103 8.48 15.65 13.52
N HIS A 104 7.78 15.61 12.38
CA HIS A 104 8.43 15.62 11.07
C HIS A 104 9.00 17.01 10.74
N ARG A 105 9.97 17.11 9.82
CA ARG A 105 10.78 18.33 9.55
C ARG A 105 10.01 19.58 9.06
N GLN A 106 8.68 19.58 9.07
CA GLN A 106 7.83 20.68 8.56
C GLN A 106 6.61 20.97 9.45
N LEU A 107 6.67 20.69 10.76
CA LEU A 107 5.57 21.03 11.65
C LEU A 107 5.58 22.52 12.01
N ALA A 108 4.40 23.13 11.93
CA ALA A 108 4.14 24.44 12.49
C ALA A 108 4.17 24.33 14.01
N GLN A 109 4.86 25.26 14.66
CA GLN A 109 4.85 25.43 16.10
C GLN A 109 4.14 26.74 16.41
N VAL A 110 3.08 26.67 17.22
CA VAL A 110 2.36 27.85 17.71
C VAL A 110 2.63 27.93 19.21
N PRO A 111 3.71 28.63 19.61
CA PRO A 111 4.11 28.68 21.01
C PRO A 111 3.19 29.61 21.80
N ARG A 112 2.97 29.26 23.07
CA ARG A 112 2.29 30.08 24.08
C ARG A 112 0.92 30.60 23.64
N ALA A 113 0.20 29.81 22.85
CA ALA A 113 -1.12 30.15 22.35
C ALA A 113 -2.13 30.21 23.50
N ARG A 114 -3.03 31.18 23.47
CA ARG A 114 -4.12 31.31 24.45
C ARG A 114 -5.39 30.74 23.87
N LEU A 115 -6.02 29.81 24.59
CA LEU A 115 -7.31 29.26 24.17
C LEU A 115 -8.36 30.37 24.14
N VAL A 116 -9.06 30.52 23.02
CA VAL A 116 -10.22 31.40 22.85
C VAL A 116 -11.49 30.60 23.02
N GLU A 117 -11.59 29.53 22.24
CA GLU A 117 -12.78 28.71 22.10
C GLU A 117 -12.39 27.23 21.91
N ILE A 118 -13.22 26.34 22.43
CA ILE A 118 -13.10 24.91 22.21
C ILE A 118 -14.50 24.32 21.99
N GLU A 119 -14.65 23.64 20.88
CA GLU A 119 -15.82 22.85 20.57
C GLU A 119 -15.44 21.38 20.62
N ARG A 120 -16.24 20.61 21.36
CA ARG A 120 -16.17 19.15 21.34
C ARG A 120 -17.12 18.70 20.26
N HIS A 121 -16.58 18.36 19.10
CA HIS A 121 -17.36 17.66 18.10
C HIS A 121 -17.36 16.18 18.47
N PHE A 122 -18.56 15.69 18.82
CA PHE A 122 -18.81 14.29 18.65
C PHE A 122 -18.77 14.04 17.16
N ASP A 123 -18.03 13.03 16.75
CA ASP A 123 -18.05 12.49 15.40
C ASP A 123 -19.43 11.81 15.18
N GLN A 124 -20.50 12.61 15.24
CA GLN A 124 -21.89 12.21 15.06
C GLN A 124 -22.26 12.08 13.58
N GLN A 125 -21.29 12.23 12.68
CA GLN A 125 -21.51 12.02 11.28
C GLN A 125 -21.67 10.52 11.00
N THR A 126 -22.92 10.08 11.05
CA THR A 126 -23.52 9.16 10.07
C THR A 126 -23.55 9.82 8.69
N GLU A 127 -22.45 10.47 8.26
CA GLU A 127 -22.26 10.84 6.87
C GLU A 127 -21.33 9.79 6.29
N GLY A 128 -21.78 9.13 5.23
CA GLY A 128 -20.88 8.33 4.41
C GLY A 128 -19.78 9.25 3.91
N ALA A 129 -18.66 9.31 4.62
CA ALA A 129 -17.47 9.98 4.15
C ALA A 129 -17.00 9.20 2.92
N ILE A 130 -17.35 9.71 1.74
CA ILE A 130 -16.82 9.23 0.46
C ILE A 130 -15.37 9.73 0.41
N ALA A 131 -14.47 9.05 1.13
CA ALA A 131 -13.05 9.24 0.97
C ALA A 131 -12.62 8.55 -0.34
N GLY A 132 -12.88 9.22 -1.46
CA GLY A 132 -12.34 8.80 -2.75
C GLY A 132 -10.85 9.04 -2.76
N THR A 133 -10.04 7.99 -2.61
CA THR A 133 -8.61 8.10 -2.90
C THR A 133 -8.43 8.02 -4.42
N MET A 134 -8.09 9.14 -5.06
CA MET A 134 -7.75 9.15 -6.48
C MET A 134 -6.35 8.56 -6.68
N SER A 135 -6.27 7.24 -6.75
CA SER A 135 -5.01 6.53 -7.04
C SER A 135 -4.77 6.53 -8.55
N HIS A 136 -4.02 7.52 -9.07
CA HIS A 136 -3.58 7.53 -10.46
C HIS A 136 -2.47 6.48 -10.67
N LYS A 137 -2.84 5.25 -11.01
CA LYS A 137 -1.88 4.20 -11.38
C LYS A 137 -1.54 4.32 -12.86
N MET A 138 -0.42 4.98 -13.17
CA MET A 138 0.23 4.79 -14.46
C MET A 138 0.84 3.38 -14.49
N ARG A 139 0.10 2.40 -15.02
CA ARG A 139 0.67 1.08 -15.35
C ARG A 139 1.33 1.16 -16.72
N MET A 140 2.65 1.40 -16.73
CA MET A 140 3.48 1.15 -17.90
C MET A 140 3.65 -0.37 -18.07
N PHE A 141 2.97 -0.95 -19.05
CA PHE A 141 3.30 -2.29 -19.53
C PHE A 141 4.27 -2.17 -20.71
N GLY A 142 5.53 -2.54 -20.47
CA GLY A 142 6.56 -2.65 -21.50
C GLY A 142 7.82 -3.28 -20.92
N THR A 143 8.09 -4.54 -21.25
CA THR A 143 9.35 -5.22 -20.93
C THR A 143 10.41 -4.88 -21.96
N SER A 144 11.52 -4.26 -21.56
CA SER A 144 12.88 -4.82 -21.75
C SER A 144 13.98 -3.92 -21.17
N PHE A 145 15.05 -4.57 -20.75
CA PHE A 145 16.25 -4.07 -20.09
C PHE A 145 17.20 -3.38 -21.09
N SER A 146 17.89 -2.32 -20.68
CA SER A 146 19.36 -2.34 -20.55
C SER A 146 19.91 -1.07 -19.88
N THR A 147 20.96 -1.32 -19.12
CA THR A 147 21.88 -0.42 -18.42
C THR A 147 22.63 0.52 -19.37
N SER A 148 22.77 1.79 -19.01
CA SER A 148 24.04 2.51 -19.21
C SER A 148 24.31 3.41 -18.00
N TYR A 149 25.47 3.16 -17.40
CA TYR A 149 26.16 4.00 -16.43
C TYR A 149 26.70 5.23 -17.16
N GLY A 150 26.65 6.40 -16.52
CA GLY A 150 27.29 7.61 -17.05
C GLY A 150 26.91 8.91 -16.32
N GLN A 151 27.56 9.15 -15.18
CA GLN A 151 27.96 10.51 -14.74
C GLN A 151 28.67 11.24 -15.91
N ALA A 152 28.72 12.55 -16.09
CA ALA A 152 28.51 13.74 -15.28
C ALA A 152 28.53 14.98 -16.23
N VAL A 153 27.90 16.07 -15.80
CA VAL A 153 28.32 17.50 -15.92
C VAL A 153 28.71 18.06 -17.31
N GLY A 154 28.10 19.20 -17.67
CA GLY A 154 28.77 20.18 -18.56
C GLY A 154 27.83 21.04 -19.38
N ASP A 155 27.89 22.34 -19.12
CA ASP A 155 27.17 23.42 -19.76
C ASP A 155 27.63 23.69 -21.21
N ARG A 156 26.72 24.24 -22.04
CA ARG A 156 26.87 24.84 -23.40
C ARG A 156 27.03 23.91 -24.62
N GLY A 157 26.13 24.10 -25.60
CA GLY A 157 26.45 23.90 -27.02
C GLY A 157 25.31 23.33 -27.88
N PHE A 158 24.87 24.12 -28.86
CA PHE A 158 23.78 23.87 -29.81
C PHE A 158 24.06 22.77 -30.86
N ALA A 159 22.97 22.15 -31.32
CA ALA A 159 22.70 21.54 -32.65
C ALA A 159 23.44 20.24 -33.02
N SER A 160 22.87 19.27 -33.76
CA SER A 160 21.51 18.98 -34.26
C SER A 160 21.57 17.62 -34.96
N SER A 161 20.51 16.80 -34.82
CA SER A 161 19.95 15.81 -35.79
C SER A 161 20.89 14.72 -36.39
N SER A 162 20.49 13.48 -36.64
CA SER A 162 19.25 12.71 -36.53
C SER A 162 19.62 11.25 -36.88
N PHE A 163 18.89 10.28 -36.33
CA PHE A 163 18.32 9.09 -37.01
C PHE A 163 18.01 8.01 -35.99
N GLY A 164 16.74 7.62 -35.92
CA GLY A 164 16.23 6.60 -35.01
C GLY A 164 14.83 6.93 -34.53
N GLY A 165 13.91 7.23 -35.46
CA GLY A 165 12.51 7.43 -35.15
C GLY A 165 11.89 6.15 -34.59
N PHE A 166 11.79 6.07 -33.27
CA PHE A 166 10.94 5.10 -32.57
C PHE A 166 9.64 5.80 -32.19
N SER A 167 8.67 5.74 -33.12
CA SER A 167 7.27 6.02 -32.81
C SER A 167 6.67 4.81 -32.09
N GLY A 168 6.94 4.69 -30.79
CA GLY A 168 6.12 3.87 -29.90
C GLY A 168 4.87 4.67 -29.54
N SER A 169 3.74 4.38 -30.19
CA SER A 169 2.43 4.87 -29.73
C SER A 169 2.15 4.25 -28.35
N ILE A 170 2.43 5.01 -27.29
CA ILE A 170 2.12 4.65 -25.90
C ILE A 170 0.61 4.87 -25.71
N LYS A 171 -0.18 3.82 -25.93
CA LYS A 171 -1.55 3.77 -25.40
C LYS A 171 -1.48 3.36 -23.94
N GLY A 172 -1.20 4.32 -23.07
CA GLY A 172 -1.37 4.17 -21.63
C GLY A 172 -2.86 4.12 -21.31
N LEU A 173 -3.37 2.94 -20.94
CA LEU A 173 -4.69 2.82 -20.32
C LEU A 173 -4.60 3.40 -18.91
N SER A 174 -5.03 4.65 -18.75
CA SER A 174 -5.29 5.22 -17.43
C SER A 174 -6.50 4.51 -16.84
N THR A 175 -6.30 3.81 -15.73
CA THR A 175 -7.40 3.20 -14.98
C THR A 175 -7.56 4.00 -13.70
N VAL A 176 -8.69 4.68 -13.56
CA VAL A 176 -9.07 5.36 -12.32
C VAL A 176 -9.85 4.35 -11.50
N ASP A 177 -9.17 3.67 -10.58
CA ASP A 177 -9.85 2.83 -9.59
C ASP A 177 -10.33 3.74 -8.45
N LEU A 178 -11.60 4.15 -8.52
CA LEU A 178 -12.32 4.78 -7.40
C LEU A 178 -12.79 3.68 -6.46
N SER A 179 -11.99 3.33 -5.46
CA SER A 179 -12.47 2.50 -4.35
C SER A 179 -13.27 3.38 -3.40
N ILE A 180 -14.59 3.26 -3.45
CA ILE A 180 -15.51 3.90 -2.51
C ILE A 180 -15.59 2.97 -1.29
N SER A 181 -14.87 3.32 -0.23
CA SER A 181 -14.99 2.68 1.07
C SER A 181 -15.97 3.47 1.91
N THR A 182 -17.19 2.96 2.08
CA THR A 182 -18.18 3.52 2.99
C THR A 182 -18.14 2.72 4.29
N THR A 183 -17.46 3.26 5.31
CA THR A 183 -17.54 2.73 6.67
C THR A 183 -18.62 3.50 7.44
N THR A 184 -19.79 2.90 7.60
CA THR A 184 -20.80 3.34 8.56
C THR A 184 -20.28 3.10 9.98
N ARG A 185 -20.38 4.09 10.86
CA ARG A 185 -19.85 4.06 12.23
C ARG A 185 -20.98 3.88 13.24
N ASP A 186 -20.81 2.96 14.17
CA ASP A 186 -21.69 2.78 15.34
C ASP A 186 -21.10 3.39 16.63
N ASN A 187 -19.93 4.05 16.56
CA ASN A 187 -19.29 4.67 17.73
C ASN A 187 -19.29 6.19 17.65
N LEU A 188 -20.39 6.78 18.14
CA LEU A 188 -20.67 8.22 18.16
C LEU A 188 -19.97 8.97 19.31
N MET A 189 -19.11 8.30 20.10
CA MET A 189 -18.51 8.87 21.31
C MET A 189 -17.05 9.32 21.14
N GLY A 190 -16.51 9.29 19.92
CA GLY A 190 -15.16 9.76 19.65
C GLY A 190 -15.06 11.29 19.71
N ASP A 191 -14.18 11.82 20.56
CA ASP A 191 -13.95 13.26 20.66
C ASP A 191 -13.00 13.72 19.56
N ALA A 192 -13.50 14.49 18.60
CA ALA A 192 -12.65 15.31 17.75
C ALA A 192 -12.44 16.66 18.44
N LEU A 193 -11.23 17.21 18.33
CA LEU A 193 -10.90 18.53 18.88
C LEU A 193 -11.03 19.56 17.77
N PHE A 194 -11.91 20.54 17.96
CA PHE A 194 -11.88 21.79 17.23
C PHE A 194 -11.67 22.91 18.23
N SER A 195 -10.61 23.68 18.07
CA SER A 195 -10.27 24.74 19.01
C SER A 195 -9.65 25.92 18.31
N VAL A 196 -9.92 27.10 18.87
CA VAL A 196 -9.44 28.37 18.36
C VAL A 196 -8.52 28.97 19.41
N PHE A 197 -7.33 29.36 18.98
CA PHE A 197 -6.33 29.98 19.83
C PHE A 197 -5.92 31.35 19.30
N GLU A 198 -5.47 32.20 20.20
CA GLU A 198 -4.77 33.44 19.87
C GLU A 198 -3.27 33.28 20.14
N ALA A 199 -2.45 33.55 19.11
CA ALA A 199 -1.01 33.57 19.21
C ALA A 199 -0.42 34.59 18.22
N PRO A 200 0.81 35.06 18.42
CA PRO A 200 1.48 35.90 17.43
C PRO A 200 1.54 35.17 16.07
N GLY A 201 1.22 35.88 15.00
CA GLY A 201 1.16 35.29 13.66
C GLY A 201 1.49 36.31 12.56
N PRO A 202 1.43 35.89 11.28
CA PRO A 202 1.77 36.76 10.16
C PRO A 202 0.88 38.01 10.06
N ALA A 203 -0.36 37.96 10.58
CA ALA A 203 -1.29 39.09 10.55
C ALA A 203 -1.09 40.11 11.69
N GLY A 204 -0.25 39.83 12.69
CA GLY A 204 0.04 40.75 13.77
C GLY A 204 0.35 40.09 15.12
N ALA A 205 0.37 40.92 16.17
CA ALA A 205 0.70 40.50 17.53
C ALA A 205 -0.32 39.51 18.15
N ARG A 206 -1.54 39.48 17.62
CA ARG A 206 -2.58 38.49 17.95
C ARG A 206 -3.23 38.05 16.65
N ASP A 207 -2.97 36.81 16.27
CA ASP A 207 -3.60 36.14 15.14
C ASP A 207 -4.37 34.92 15.65
N THR A 208 -5.39 34.53 14.91
CA THR A 208 -6.31 33.46 15.28
C THR A 208 -5.91 32.17 14.60
N TRP A 209 -5.57 31.16 15.40
CA TRP A 209 -5.16 29.83 14.96
C TRP A 209 -6.27 28.81 15.19
N ARG A 210 -6.71 28.14 14.12
CA ARG A 210 -7.61 26.99 14.16
C ARG A 210 -6.80 25.72 14.35
N VAL A 211 -7.11 24.98 15.40
CA VAL A 211 -6.40 23.77 15.80
C VAL A 211 -7.38 22.61 15.76
N ILE A 212 -7.08 21.63 14.91
CA ILE A 212 -7.97 20.52 14.58
C ILE A 212 -7.25 19.22 14.91
N SER A 213 -7.88 18.34 15.70
CA SER A 213 -7.43 16.95 15.89
C SER A 213 -8.50 15.99 15.44
N MET A 214 -8.07 14.90 14.81
CA MET A 214 -8.91 13.73 14.59
C MET A 214 -9.25 13.08 15.94
N SER A 215 -10.43 12.46 15.99
CA SER A 215 -10.82 11.61 17.10
C SER A 215 -9.98 10.32 17.14
N GLN A 216 -9.91 9.65 18.29
CA GLN A 216 -9.21 8.37 18.39
C GLN A 216 -9.78 7.31 17.41
N PRO A 217 -11.12 7.15 17.27
CA PRO A 217 -11.69 6.31 16.21
C PRO A 217 -11.30 6.77 14.79
N GLY A 218 -11.25 8.08 14.55
CA GLY A 218 -10.79 8.64 13.28
C GLY A 218 -9.36 8.23 12.94
N VAL A 219 -8.43 8.36 13.89
CA VAL A 219 -7.03 7.96 13.69
C VAL A 219 -6.91 6.45 13.44
N ARG A 220 -7.66 5.63 14.18
CA ARG A 220 -7.71 4.17 13.94
C ARG A 220 -8.20 3.84 12.53
N SER A 221 -9.27 4.49 12.08
CA SER A 221 -9.80 4.33 10.72
C SER A 221 -8.74 4.69 9.69
N TRP A 222 -8.09 5.84 9.84
CA TRP A 222 -7.05 6.28 8.91
C TRP A 222 -5.86 5.31 8.84
N ILE A 223 -5.40 4.77 9.98
CA ILE A 223 -4.38 3.72 10.02
C ILE A 223 -4.86 2.47 9.27
N ASN A 224 -6.08 2.01 9.57
CA ASN A 224 -6.67 0.85 8.91
C ASN A 224 -6.76 1.07 7.39
N ASP A 225 -7.28 2.21 6.94
CA ASP A 225 -7.48 2.52 5.53
C ASP A 225 -6.15 2.54 4.77
N LEU A 226 -5.08 3.10 5.38
CA LEU A 226 -3.74 3.06 4.81
C LEU A 226 -3.23 1.61 4.66
N VAL A 227 -3.42 0.77 5.68
CA VAL A 227 -3.01 -0.65 5.65
C VAL A 227 -3.83 -1.43 4.63
N GLN A 228 -5.15 -1.25 4.58
CA GLN A 228 -6.04 -1.92 3.64
C GLN A 228 -5.76 -1.48 2.20
N GLN A 229 -5.55 -0.19 1.94
CA GLN A 229 -5.19 0.30 0.62
C GLN A 229 -3.87 -0.32 0.15
N THR A 230 -2.89 -0.45 1.04
CA THR A 230 -1.62 -1.12 0.76
C THR A 230 -1.82 -2.61 0.48
N ALA A 231 -2.64 -3.31 1.28
CA ALA A 231 -3.01 -4.70 1.03
C ALA A 231 -3.65 -4.88 -0.35
N GLN A 232 -4.55 -3.97 -0.76
CA GLN A 232 -5.17 -4.00 -2.08
C GLN A 232 -4.15 -3.76 -3.21
N GLN A 233 -3.12 -2.93 -2.99
CA GLN A 233 -2.03 -2.78 -3.96
C GLN A 233 -1.25 -4.07 -4.18
N PHE A 234 -1.15 -4.93 -3.16
CA PHE A 234 -0.56 -6.28 -3.25
C PHE A 234 -1.52 -7.35 -3.80
N GLY A 235 -2.75 -6.99 -4.17
CA GLY A 235 -3.75 -7.92 -4.72
C GLY A 235 -4.79 -8.38 -3.71
N GLY A 236 -4.84 -7.75 -2.53
CA GLY A 236 -5.84 -7.99 -1.49
C GLY A 236 -5.88 -9.42 -1.01
N THR A 237 -7.07 -9.89 -0.64
CA THR A 237 -7.32 -11.25 -0.13
C THR A 237 -7.09 -12.36 -1.15
N MET A 238 -6.87 -12.01 -2.43
CA MET A 238 -6.56 -13.00 -3.48
C MET A 238 -5.10 -13.45 -3.46
N THR A 239 -4.25 -12.78 -2.70
CA THR A 239 -2.81 -13.01 -2.61
C THR A 239 -2.38 -13.26 -1.16
N HIS A 240 -1.31 -14.01 -0.96
CA HIS A 240 -0.75 -14.22 0.37
C HIS A 240 -0.19 -12.92 0.92
N SER A 241 0.54 -12.17 0.09
CA SER A 241 1.13 -10.87 0.47
C SER A 241 0.08 -9.84 0.87
N GLY A 242 -0.99 -9.66 0.08
CA GLY A 242 -2.10 -8.77 0.45
C GLY A 242 -2.81 -9.21 1.72
N THR A 243 -3.06 -10.52 1.89
CA THR A 243 -3.66 -11.05 3.12
C THR A 243 -2.78 -10.76 4.34
N THR A 244 -1.47 -11.03 4.25
CA THR A 244 -0.53 -10.73 5.34
C THR A 244 -0.59 -9.27 5.77
N VAL A 245 -0.51 -8.32 4.83
CA VAL A 245 -0.61 -6.89 5.15
C VAL A 245 -1.94 -6.57 5.85
N SER A 246 -3.06 -7.07 5.33
CA SER A 246 -4.39 -6.81 5.92
C SER A 246 -4.52 -7.34 7.35
N THR A 247 -3.92 -8.49 7.66
CA THR A 247 -3.98 -9.07 9.02
C THR A 247 -3.22 -8.25 10.06
N TRP A 248 -2.26 -7.42 9.65
CA TRP A 248 -1.51 -6.54 10.55
C TRP A 248 -2.28 -5.27 10.95
N ALA A 249 -3.39 -4.94 10.28
CA ALA A 249 -4.15 -3.71 10.56
C ALA A 249 -4.55 -3.61 12.05
N GLY A 250 -5.04 -4.70 12.65
CA GLY A 250 -5.43 -4.75 14.06
C GLY A 250 -4.27 -4.43 15.01
N ASN A 251 -3.12 -5.07 14.80
CA ASN A 251 -1.92 -4.90 15.62
C ASN A 251 -1.36 -3.48 15.51
N LEU A 252 -1.29 -2.93 14.30
CA LEU A 252 -0.78 -1.58 14.06
C LEU A 252 -1.71 -0.51 14.64
N MET A 253 -3.03 -0.67 14.50
CA MET A 253 -4.00 0.21 15.15
C MET A 253 -3.87 0.19 16.67
N ALA A 254 -3.73 -0.99 17.27
CA ALA A 254 -3.58 -1.12 18.72
C ALA A 254 -2.28 -0.46 19.24
N GLN A 255 -1.18 -0.57 18.47
CA GLN A 255 0.12 -0.02 18.84
C GLN A 255 0.20 1.51 18.70
N PHE A 256 -0.41 2.08 17.66
CA PHE A 256 -0.21 3.48 17.27
C PHE A 256 -1.47 4.35 17.46
N GLN A 257 -2.50 3.86 18.15
CA GLN A 257 -3.66 4.69 18.50
C GLN A 257 -3.28 5.76 19.54
N PRO A 258 -3.79 7.00 19.40
CA PRO A 258 -3.58 8.05 20.39
C PRO A 258 -4.34 7.76 21.69
N GLY A 259 -3.69 8.04 22.83
CA GLY A 259 -4.28 7.87 24.16
C GLY A 259 -4.86 9.15 24.77
N ASP A 260 -4.45 10.32 24.29
CA ASP A 260 -4.60 11.56 25.07
C ASP A 260 -5.71 12.52 24.58
N ILE A 261 -6.44 12.20 23.51
CA ILE A 261 -7.37 13.17 22.88
C ILE A 261 -8.50 13.61 23.82
N SER A 262 -9.17 12.68 24.48
CA SER A 262 -10.25 13.03 25.43
C SER A 262 -9.70 13.80 26.63
N TYR A 263 -8.55 13.39 27.16
CA TYR A 263 -7.89 14.10 28.27
C TYR A 263 -7.51 15.54 27.90
N VAL A 264 -6.94 15.75 26.71
CA VAL A 264 -6.62 17.08 26.18
C VAL A 264 -7.89 17.92 26.03
N THR A 265 -8.95 17.34 25.48
CA THR A 265 -10.22 18.04 25.28
C THR A 265 -10.81 18.50 26.60
N ASP A 266 -10.84 17.64 27.62
CA ASP A 266 -11.36 17.98 28.94
C ASP A 266 -10.49 19.04 29.64
N ARG A 267 -9.16 18.95 29.52
CA ARG A 267 -8.24 19.94 30.08
C ARG A 267 -8.39 21.31 29.40
N LEU A 268 -8.54 21.34 28.08
CA LEU A 268 -8.79 22.58 27.35
C LEU A 268 -10.17 23.17 27.70
N LYS A 269 -11.21 22.37 27.89
CA LYS A 269 -12.51 22.85 28.39
C LYS A 269 -12.40 23.48 29.78
N ALA A 270 -11.64 22.85 30.68
CA ALA A 270 -11.37 23.40 32.00
C ALA A 270 -10.56 24.72 31.96
N ILE A 271 -9.76 24.94 30.92
CA ILE A 271 -9.08 26.22 30.67
C ILE A 271 -10.08 27.24 30.13
N ALA A 272 -10.96 26.85 29.22
CA ALA A 272 -11.96 27.74 28.61
C ALA A 272 -12.94 28.34 29.63
N SER A 273 -13.24 27.62 30.72
CA SER A 273 -14.10 28.13 31.80
C SER A 273 -13.45 29.21 32.68
N ARG A 274 -12.14 29.45 32.53
CA ARG A 274 -11.42 30.49 33.27
C ARG A 274 -11.45 31.83 32.54
N PRO A 275 -11.38 32.98 33.27
CA PRO A 275 -11.19 34.30 32.68
C PRO A 275 -10.00 34.32 31.72
N TYR A 276 -10.12 35.02 30.59
CA TYR A 276 -9.14 34.99 29.49
C TYR A 276 -7.71 35.34 29.96
N GLU A 277 -7.59 36.24 30.93
CA GLU A 277 -6.33 36.72 31.48
C GLU A 277 -5.57 35.64 32.25
N THR A 278 -6.29 34.66 32.83
CA THR A 278 -5.75 33.60 33.68
C THR A 278 -5.65 32.24 32.98
N ARG A 279 -6.00 32.17 31.69
CA ARG A 279 -5.87 30.95 30.88
C ARG A 279 -4.41 30.55 30.73
N GLU A 280 -4.14 29.27 30.96
CA GLU A 280 -2.81 28.68 30.80
C GLU A 280 -2.39 28.74 29.31
N PRO A 281 -1.10 29.06 29.02
CA PRO A 281 -0.60 29.00 27.66
C PRO A 281 -0.50 27.55 27.17
N VAL A 282 -0.76 27.36 25.88
CA VAL A 282 -0.70 26.07 25.20
C VAL A 282 0.29 26.16 24.04
N ASP A 283 1.30 25.29 24.04
CA ASP A 283 2.17 25.12 22.87
C ASP A 283 1.54 24.06 21.97
N ILE A 284 1.33 24.42 20.70
CA ILE A 284 0.71 23.55 19.70
C ILE A 284 1.76 23.18 18.67
N ILE A 285 1.85 21.89 18.36
CA ILE A 285 2.71 21.36 17.30
C ILE A 285 1.83 20.60 16.33
N GLY A 286 1.95 20.89 15.04
CA GLY A 286 1.18 20.15 14.04
C GLY A 286 1.46 20.52 12.59
N THR A 287 0.75 19.86 11.68
CA THR A 287 0.91 20.07 10.24
C THR A 287 0.05 21.25 9.79
N PRO A 288 0.59 22.26 9.08
CA PRO A 288 -0.22 23.36 8.58
C PRO A 288 -1.21 22.86 7.50
N THR A 289 -2.49 23.18 7.64
CA THR A 289 -3.56 22.81 6.71
C THR A 289 -4.19 24.00 5.99
N GLY A 290 -3.73 25.21 6.30
CA GLY A 290 -4.19 26.45 5.68
C GLY A 290 -3.64 27.68 6.40
N ARG A 291 -4.20 28.85 6.09
CA ARG A 291 -3.86 30.09 6.80
C ARG A 291 -4.30 29.99 8.25
N ASN A 292 -3.33 30.00 9.16
CA ASN A 292 -3.52 29.86 10.59
C ASN A 292 -4.41 28.65 10.95
N ALA A 293 -4.26 27.55 10.22
CA ALA A 293 -4.95 26.30 10.50
C ALA A 293 -3.92 25.19 10.61
N VAL A 294 -4.01 24.41 11.69
CA VAL A 294 -3.05 23.36 12.04
C VAL A 294 -3.80 22.09 12.39
N MET A 295 -3.44 21.01 11.72
CA MET A 295 -3.77 19.65 12.13
C MET A 295 -2.81 19.25 13.25
N VAL A 296 -3.30 19.22 14.48
CA VAL A 296 -2.45 19.08 15.65
C VAL A 296 -1.94 17.65 15.82
N THR A 297 -0.63 17.54 16.06
CA THR A 297 0.03 16.26 16.34
C THR A 297 0.29 16.10 17.82
N SER A 298 0.62 17.19 18.51
CA SER A 298 0.81 17.22 19.94
C SER A 298 0.55 18.60 20.53
N VAL A 299 0.23 18.62 21.83
CA VAL A 299 0.04 19.85 22.61
C VAL A 299 0.78 19.77 23.93
N ARG A 300 1.24 20.93 24.42
CA ARG A 300 1.80 21.08 25.76
C ARG A 300 1.03 22.17 26.49
N ILE A 301 0.44 21.83 27.64
CA ILE A 301 -0.39 22.77 28.40
C ILE A 301 0.38 23.21 29.64
N ALA A 302 0.54 24.52 29.81
CA ALA A 302 1.28 25.14 30.91
C ALA A 302 2.74 24.64 31.06
N GLY A 303 3.40 24.30 29.95
CA GLY A 303 4.77 23.76 29.97
C GLY A 303 4.88 22.33 30.54
N GLY A 304 3.78 21.61 30.72
CA GLY A 304 3.76 20.23 31.21
C GLY A 304 4.27 19.18 30.22
N GLU A 305 3.86 17.93 30.39
CA GLU A 305 4.16 16.87 29.44
C GLU A 305 3.50 17.11 28.07
N GLU A 306 4.15 16.65 27.01
CA GLU A 306 3.62 16.70 25.66
C GLU A 306 2.58 15.59 25.44
N LEU A 307 1.34 16.01 25.19
CA LEU A 307 0.20 15.15 24.99
C LEU A 307 0.06 14.86 23.49
N ARG A 308 -0.01 13.58 23.14
CA ARG A 308 0.14 13.10 21.76
C ARG A 308 -1.21 12.79 21.15
N LEU A 309 -1.57 13.58 20.15
CA LEU A 309 -2.91 13.57 19.54
C LEU A 309 -2.95 12.80 18.23
N MET A 310 -1.90 12.87 17.41
CA MET A 310 -1.86 12.21 16.10
C MET A 310 -0.47 11.64 15.79
N PRO A 311 -0.37 10.37 15.36
CA PRO A 311 0.90 9.74 15.00
C PRO A 311 1.32 10.14 13.57
N SER A 312 1.72 11.40 13.39
CA SER A 312 2.04 11.98 12.08
C SER A 312 3.18 11.30 11.32
N ALA A 313 4.12 10.64 12.03
CA ALA A 313 5.22 9.91 11.41
C ALA A 313 4.84 8.48 10.99
N PHE A 314 3.68 7.96 11.42
CA PHE A 314 3.25 6.60 11.11
C PHE A 314 3.26 6.26 9.61
N PRO A 315 2.77 7.10 8.67
CA PRO A 315 2.79 6.78 7.24
C PRO A 315 4.20 6.58 6.70
N GLY A 316 5.16 7.38 7.16
CA GLY A 316 6.56 7.26 6.78
C GLY A 316 7.19 5.98 7.33
N LEU A 317 6.93 5.65 8.61
CA LEU A 317 7.40 4.41 9.24
C LEU A 317 6.80 3.18 8.55
N PHE A 318 5.50 3.19 8.29
CA PHE A 318 4.78 2.13 7.60
C PHE A 318 5.28 1.96 6.16
N GLY A 319 5.39 3.05 5.39
CA GLY A 319 5.95 3.03 4.04
C GLY A 319 7.36 2.46 3.99
N THR A 320 8.21 2.83 4.97
CA THR A 320 9.57 2.29 5.10
C THR A 320 9.58 0.79 5.43
N ALA A 321 8.66 0.33 6.27
CA ALA A 321 8.51 -1.10 6.58
C ALA A 321 8.06 -1.89 5.34
N VAL A 322 7.08 -1.37 4.59
CA VAL A 322 6.60 -1.99 3.34
C VAL A 322 7.74 -2.05 2.32
N ALA A 323 8.48 -0.94 2.11
CA ALA A 323 9.61 -0.89 1.21
C ALA A 323 10.71 -1.90 1.58
N ARG A 324 11.03 -2.04 2.88
CA ARG A 324 11.95 -3.06 3.38
C ARG A 324 11.45 -4.47 3.10
N GLY A 325 10.17 -4.75 3.30
CA GLY A 325 9.57 -6.05 3.00
C GLY A 325 9.64 -6.39 1.51
N VAL A 326 9.38 -5.43 0.62
CA VAL A 326 9.51 -5.61 -0.84
C VAL A 326 10.97 -5.90 -1.22
N ALA A 327 11.92 -5.10 -0.75
CA ALA A 327 13.34 -5.31 -1.01
C ALA A 327 13.85 -6.65 -0.48
N GLY A 328 13.38 -7.07 0.70
CA GLY A 328 13.68 -8.39 1.28
C GLY A 328 13.19 -9.53 0.40
N ALA A 329 11.98 -9.41 -0.16
CA ALA A 329 11.42 -10.40 -1.06
C ALA A 329 12.22 -10.52 -2.37
N GLU A 330 12.63 -9.39 -2.95
CA GLU A 330 13.48 -9.35 -4.14
C GLU A 330 14.83 -10.03 -3.90
N HIS A 331 15.44 -9.82 -2.73
CA HIS A 331 16.67 -10.49 -2.33
C HIS A 331 16.50 -12.02 -2.24
N VAL A 332 15.40 -12.49 -1.66
CA VAL A 332 15.07 -13.93 -1.58
C VAL A 332 14.84 -14.52 -2.98
N LEU A 333 14.13 -13.81 -3.86
CA LEU A 333 13.80 -14.29 -5.20
C LEU A 333 14.99 -14.29 -6.17
N SER A 334 15.93 -13.37 -6.00
CA SER A 334 17.21 -13.36 -6.74
C SER A 334 18.21 -14.42 -6.23
N GLY A 335 17.83 -15.19 -5.20
CA GLY A 335 18.64 -16.29 -4.66
C GLY A 335 19.85 -15.81 -3.87
N GLY A 336 19.78 -14.61 -3.26
CA GLY A 336 20.87 -14.03 -2.46
C GLY A 336 22.14 -13.73 -3.26
N LYS A 337 22.13 -13.92 -4.58
CA LYS A 337 23.19 -13.44 -5.47
C LYS A 337 22.99 -11.94 -5.63
N GLN A 338 23.47 -11.17 -4.65
CA GLN A 338 23.88 -9.81 -4.92
C GLN A 338 24.80 -9.90 -6.14
N ARG A 339 24.35 -9.37 -7.29
CA ARG A 339 25.30 -8.97 -8.31
C ARG A 339 26.26 -8.04 -7.59
N ALA A 340 27.45 -8.52 -7.29
CA ALA A 340 28.53 -7.68 -6.81
C ALA A 340 28.56 -6.50 -7.78
N ALA A 341 28.12 -5.34 -7.29
CA ALA A 341 28.19 -4.12 -8.05
C ALA A 341 29.67 -3.98 -8.40
N ILE A 342 29.97 -4.14 -9.68
CA ILE A 342 31.29 -3.86 -10.23
C ILE A 342 31.55 -2.42 -9.82
N LYS A 343 32.44 -2.22 -8.84
CA LYS A 343 32.98 -0.92 -8.52
C LYS A 343 33.70 -0.46 -9.81
N SER A 344 33.09 0.47 -10.54
CA SER A 344 33.78 1.34 -11.47
C SER A 344 33.97 2.69 -10.82
#